data_AF-A0A2E2VA95-F1
#
_entry.id   AF-A0A2E2VA95-F1
#
_cell.length_a   1.000
_cell.length_b   1.000
_cell.length_c   1.000
_cell.angle_alpha   90.00
_cell.angle_beta   90.00
_cell.angle_gamma   90.00
#
_symmetry.space_group_name_H-M   'P 1'
#
loop_
_entity.id
_entity.type
_entity.pdbx_description
1 polymer ?
#
loop_
_entity_poly.entity_id
_entity_poly.type
_entity_poly.pdbx_seq_one_letter_code
_entity_poly.pdbx_strand_id
1 'polypeptide(L)'
;MKYFTLIKNIIFTLILSTFIFADPPSDWDSNGDGLFDNITNYQNSGSVTSRTYLNGSDIGSADDLMAAFVDGEQRGFVSASAVPAPLGGGYAFLLLVYSNQASGETITFQFYDAETDSVYDVDETYDFISDMVLGNVVTPEQFTLSVSIGDDGGNDCASGVYDCAGECDGTVVEDCAGICGGSAVVDECGVCDGSGIADGTCDCDGNIDLGCGCGEAGPSGCDNACGSTA
;
A
#
# COMPACT_ATOMS: atom_id res chain seq x y z
N MET A 1 -20.98 -70.55 1.96
CA MET A 1 -20.90 -69.17 2.46
C MET A 1 -19.65 -68.53 1.87
N LYS A 2 -19.80 -67.69 0.84
CA LYS A 2 -18.70 -66.91 0.25
C LYS A 2 -18.67 -65.56 0.95
N TYR A 3 -17.61 -65.27 1.70
CA TYR A 3 -17.40 -63.98 2.34
C TYR A 3 -16.90 -62.99 1.27
N PHE A 4 -17.71 -61.98 0.99
CA PHE A 4 -17.34 -60.83 0.16
C PHE A 4 -16.68 -59.80 1.08
N THR A 5 -15.35 -59.71 1.04
CA THR A 5 -14.61 -58.68 1.77
C THR A 5 -14.65 -57.38 0.95
N LEU A 6 -15.53 -56.44 1.31
CA LEU A 6 -15.48 -55.08 0.80
C LEU A 6 -14.31 -54.34 1.46
N ILE A 7 -13.22 -54.12 0.72
CA ILE A 7 -12.18 -53.18 1.10
C ILE A 7 -12.71 -51.78 0.75
N LYS A 8 -13.16 -51.02 1.76
CA LYS A 8 -13.46 -49.59 1.61
C LYS A 8 -12.12 -48.86 1.49
N ASN A 9 -11.77 -48.46 0.26
CA ASN A 9 -10.67 -47.53 0.03
C ASN A 9 -11.06 -46.16 0.61
N ILE A 10 -10.59 -45.87 1.81
CA ILE A 10 -10.65 -44.54 2.41
C ILE A 10 -9.54 -43.73 1.72
N ILE A 11 -9.91 -42.89 0.76
CA ILE A 11 -9.02 -41.90 0.15
C ILE A 11 -8.88 -40.77 1.17
N PHE A 12 -7.75 -40.70 1.87
CA PHE A 12 -7.38 -39.59 2.72
C PHE A 12 -6.82 -38.49 1.83
N THR A 13 -7.68 -37.58 1.37
CA THR A 13 -7.25 -36.42 0.59
C THR A 13 -6.46 -35.50 1.52
N LEU A 14 -5.13 -35.61 1.47
CA LEU A 14 -4.22 -34.67 2.12
C LEU A 14 -4.32 -33.35 1.34
N ILE A 15 -5.16 -32.43 1.81
CA ILE A 15 -5.19 -31.05 1.33
C ILE A 15 -3.88 -30.42 1.81
N LEU A 16 -2.86 -30.44 0.96
CA LEU A 16 -1.66 -29.65 1.16
C LEU A 16 -2.03 -28.22 0.84
N SER A 17 -2.60 -27.51 1.83
CA SER A 17 -2.74 -26.06 1.74
C SER A 17 -1.33 -25.49 1.69
N THR A 18 -0.91 -25.04 0.52
CA THR A 18 0.23 -24.14 0.41
C THR A 18 -0.13 -22.90 1.21
N PHE A 19 0.40 -22.81 2.43
CA PHE A 19 0.41 -21.55 3.16
C PHE A 19 1.30 -20.62 2.35
N ILE A 20 0.70 -19.59 1.78
CA ILE A 20 1.44 -18.44 1.27
C ILE A 20 1.85 -17.72 2.56
N PHE A 21 3.10 -17.88 2.97
CA PHE A 21 3.65 -17.05 4.04
C PHE A 21 3.95 -15.69 3.41
N ALA A 22 3.51 -14.63 4.07
CA ALA A 22 3.91 -13.27 3.77
C ALA A 22 5.45 -13.21 3.88
N ASP A 23 6.12 -12.68 2.85
CA ASP A 23 7.59 -12.72 2.75
C ASP A 23 8.14 -11.32 2.99
N PRO A 24 8.93 -11.10 4.06
CA PRO A 24 9.57 -9.80 4.28
C PRO A 24 10.56 -9.49 3.15
N PRO A 25 10.96 -8.22 2.99
CA PRO A 25 11.97 -7.85 1.99
C PRO A 25 13.20 -8.75 2.10
N SER A 26 13.52 -9.49 1.02
CA SER A 26 14.58 -10.51 1.03
C SER A 26 15.95 -9.96 1.41
N ASP A 27 16.14 -8.65 1.21
CA ASP A 27 17.40 -7.98 1.46
C ASP A 27 17.62 -7.70 2.95
N TRP A 28 16.58 -7.77 3.80
CA TRP A 28 16.69 -7.53 5.24
C TRP A 28 17.35 -8.69 6.00
N ASP A 29 17.16 -9.91 5.50
CA ASP A 29 17.75 -11.15 6.01
C ASP A 29 17.97 -12.09 4.81
N SER A 30 19.09 -11.90 4.12
CA SER A 30 19.37 -12.59 2.86
C SER A 30 19.59 -14.08 3.03
N ASN A 31 19.99 -14.51 4.23
CA ASN A 31 20.32 -15.90 4.52
C ASN A 31 19.17 -16.63 5.26
N GLY A 32 18.18 -15.90 5.76
CA GLY A 32 16.98 -16.42 6.43
C GLY A 32 17.24 -16.96 7.84
N ASP A 33 18.29 -16.52 8.53
CA ASP A 33 18.65 -16.98 9.87
C ASP A 33 18.06 -16.13 11.01
N GLY A 34 17.34 -15.06 10.67
CA GLY A 34 16.71 -14.14 11.61
C GLY A 34 17.68 -13.14 12.22
N LEU A 35 18.89 -13.01 11.69
CA LEU A 35 19.93 -12.10 12.16
C LEU A 35 20.35 -11.12 11.05
N PHE A 36 20.92 -10.00 11.48
CA PHE A 36 21.50 -9.05 10.53
C PHE A 36 22.77 -9.65 9.89
N ASP A 37 22.81 -9.71 8.56
CA ASP A 37 23.88 -10.40 7.81
C ASP A 37 25.27 -9.75 7.96
N ASN A 38 25.30 -8.41 8.05
CA ASN A 38 26.53 -7.63 7.86
C ASN A 38 27.17 -7.14 9.15
N ILE A 39 26.89 -7.79 10.29
CA ILE A 39 27.35 -7.36 11.62
C ILE A 39 28.88 -7.12 11.65
N THR A 40 29.68 -7.96 10.98
CA THR A 40 31.15 -7.86 11.03
C THR A 40 31.74 -6.68 10.26
N ASN A 41 30.92 -5.94 9.51
CA ASN A 41 31.37 -4.78 8.73
C ASN A 41 31.44 -3.49 9.56
N TYR A 42 30.97 -3.52 10.81
CA TYR A 42 30.82 -2.36 11.66
C TYR A 42 31.60 -2.50 12.97
N GLN A 43 32.15 -1.39 13.46
CA GLN A 43 32.95 -1.37 14.68
C GLN A 43 32.18 -0.84 15.91
N ASN A 44 31.08 -0.11 15.70
CA ASN A 44 30.25 0.45 16.76
C ASN A 44 28.83 -0.11 16.68
N SER A 45 28.14 -0.14 17.82
CA SER A 45 26.73 -0.51 17.91
C SER A 45 25.98 0.38 18.90
N GLY A 46 24.66 0.41 18.76
CA GLY A 46 23.72 1.02 19.70
C GLY A 46 22.46 0.16 19.80
N SER A 47 21.71 0.28 20.89
CA SER A 47 20.45 -0.44 21.09
C SER A 47 19.26 0.49 21.09
N VAL A 48 18.18 0.03 20.47
CA VAL A 48 16.89 0.70 20.43
C VAL A 48 15.83 -0.32 20.78
N THR A 49 15.10 -0.08 21.88
CA THR A 49 13.94 -0.88 22.26
C THR A 49 12.68 -0.08 21.98
N SER A 50 11.86 -0.53 21.03
CA SER A 50 10.67 0.21 20.58
C SER A 50 9.40 -0.62 20.55
N ARG A 51 8.26 0.07 20.48
CA ARG A 51 6.94 -0.44 20.13
C ARG A 51 6.39 0.37 18.97
N THR A 52 5.64 -0.28 18.10
CA THR A 52 5.07 0.34 16.91
C THR A 52 3.60 0.68 17.10
N TYR A 53 3.22 1.88 16.65
CA TYR A 53 1.88 2.41 16.75
C TYR A 53 1.41 2.92 15.40
N LEU A 54 0.30 2.39 14.91
CA LEU A 54 -0.38 2.88 13.71
C LEU A 54 -1.67 3.58 14.13
N ASN A 55 -1.84 4.85 13.75
CA ASN A 55 -2.98 5.68 14.16
C ASN A 55 -3.21 5.70 15.69
N GLY A 56 -2.13 5.60 16.47
CA GLY A 56 -2.17 5.57 17.94
C GLY A 56 -2.56 4.23 18.58
N SER A 57 -2.73 3.17 17.79
CA SER A 57 -2.93 1.80 18.28
C SER A 57 -1.64 0.99 18.20
N ASP A 58 -1.31 0.23 19.25
CA ASP A 58 -0.23 -0.77 19.22
C ASP A 58 -0.62 -1.86 18.21
N ILE A 59 0.25 -2.15 17.25
CA ILE A 59 0.01 -3.15 16.19
C ILE A 59 1.01 -4.32 16.22
N GLY A 60 1.91 -4.38 17.21
CA GLY A 60 2.96 -5.39 17.22
C GLY A 60 2.41 -6.82 17.34
N SER A 61 2.99 -7.72 16.54
CA SER A 61 2.67 -9.14 16.42
C SER A 61 3.94 -10.02 16.55
N ALA A 62 3.79 -11.35 16.56
CA ALA A 62 4.92 -12.27 16.77
C ALA A 62 5.87 -12.38 15.58
N ASP A 63 5.34 -12.22 14.37
CA ASP A 63 6.06 -12.47 13.12
C ASP A 63 6.52 -11.17 12.44
N ASP A 64 6.23 -10.03 13.07
CA ASP A 64 6.64 -8.72 12.59
C ASP A 64 8.15 -8.53 12.69
N LEU A 65 8.67 -7.68 11.81
CA LEU A 65 10.10 -7.40 11.71
C LEU A 65 10.35 -5.89 11.73
N MET A 66 11.56 -5.51 12.12
CA MET A 66 12.01 -4.14 12.08
C MET A 66 13.46 -4.07 11.58
N ALA A 67 13.71 -3.13 10.68
CA ALA A 67 15.03 -2.83 10.16
C ALA A 67 15.39 -1.36 10.40
N ALA A 68 16.68 -1.09 10.57
CA ALA A 68 17.23 0.26 10.65
C ALA A 68 18.11 0.53 9.43
N PHE A 69 18.14 1.78 8.98
CA PHE A 69 18.89 2.24 7.82
C PHE A 69 19.63 3.54 8.11
N VAL A 70 20.73 3.75 7.40
CA VAL A 70 21.44 5.02 7.33
C VAL A 70 21.73 5.26 5.84
N ASP A 71 21.22 6.37 5.29
CA ASP A 71 21.34 6.70 3.87
C ASP A 71 20.90 5.56 2.92
N GLY A 72 19.87 4.80 3.31
CA GLY A 72 19.34 3.65 2.56
C GLY A 72 20.12 2.34 2.72
N GLU A 73 21.26 2.33 3.42
CA GLU A 73 21.99 1.10 3.72
C GLU A 73 21.49 0.50 5.04
N GLN A 74 21.13 -0.79 5.03
CA GLN A 74 20.67 -1.48 6.23
C GLN A 74 21.77 -1.53 7.30
N ARG A 75 21.41 -1.14 8.52
CA ARG A 75 22.27 -1.07 9.71
C ARG A 75 21.79 -1.94 10.86
N GLY A 76 20.65 -2.59 10.74
CA GLY A 76 20.10 -3.45 11.76
C GLY A 76 18.88 -4.20 11.28
N PHE A 77 18.61 -5.33 11.93
CA PHE A 77 17.46 -6.19 11.70
C PHE A 77 17.08 -6.87 13.00
N VAL A 78 15.78 -6.99 13.27
CA VAL A 78 15.27 -7.75 14.40
C VAL A 78 13.84 -8.24 14.17
N SER A 79 13.52 -9.43 14.68
CA SER A 79 12.15 -9.92 14.81
C SER A 79 11.50 -9.46 16.12
N ALA A 80 10.18 -9.36 16.12
CA ALA A 80 9.42 -9.00 17.31
C ALA A 80 9.67 -9.94 18.51
N SER A 81 9.68 -9.37 19.72
CA SER A 81 9.83 -10.12 20.96
C SER A 81 8.62 -9.94 21.86
N ALA A 82 8.04 -11.06 22.33
CA ALA A 82 6.89 -11.04 23.22
C ALA A 82 7.27 -10.47 24.60
N VAL A 83 6.57 -9.42 25.03
CA VAL A 83 6.76 -8.80 26.33
C VAL A 83 5.81 -9.44 27.36
N PRO A 84 6.30 -9.94 28.50
CA PRO A 84 5.45 -10.46 29.56
C PRO A 84 4.43 -9.44 30.06
N ALA A 85 3.21 -9.89 30.39
CA ALA A 85 2.13 -9.03 30.89
C ALA A 85 2.52 -8.11 32.07
N PRO A 86 3.36 -8.53 33.05
CA PRO A 86 3.82 -7.64 34.12
C PRO A 86 4.66 -6.43 33.65
N LEU A 87 5.20 -6.48 32.43
CA LEU A 87 6.06 -5.46 31.83
C LEU A 87 5.35 -4.65 30.73
N GLY A 88 4.04 -4.85 30.53
CA GLY A 88 3.23 -4.11 29.56
C GLY A 88 2.52 -4.99 28.52
N GLY A 89 2.89 -6.26 28.38
CA GLY A 89 2.26 -7.17 27.38
C GLY A 89 2.56 -6.78 25.93
N GLY A 90 2.04 -7.52 24.95
CA GLY A 90 2.26 -7.21 23.52
C GLY A 90 3.67 -7.56 23.04
N TYR A 91 4.13 -6.87 22.00
CA TYR A 91 5.43 -7.12 21.36
C TYR A 91 6.30 -5.86 21.37
N ALA A 92 7.61 -6.06 21.42
CA ALA A 92 8.60 -5.00 21.34
C ALA A 92 9.77 -5.43 20.44
N PHE A 93 10.39 -4.46 19.79
CA PHE A 93 11.55 -4.65 18.91
C PHE A 93 12.81 -4.25 19.66
N LEU A 94 13.70 -5.21 19.92
CA LEU A 94 14.95 -4.99 20.64
C LEU A 94 16.09 -4.91 19.62
N LEU A 95 16.08 -3.84 18.84
CA LEU A 95 16.96 -3.66 17.70
C LEU A 95 18.37 -3.27 18.12
N LEU A 96 19.37 -3.90 17.50
CA LEU A 96 20.75 -3.42 17.48
C LEU A 96 21.01 -2.73 16.15
N VAL A 97 21.54 -1.51 16.23
CA VAL A 97 21.94 -0.70 15.09
C VAL A 97 23.45 -0.59 15.06
N TYR A 98 24.06 -0.76 13.89
CA TYR A 98 25.50 -0.82 13.70
C TYR A 98 26.01 0.35 12.86
N SER A 99 27.24 0.82 13.13
CA SER A 99 27.88 1.91 12.37
C SER A 99 29.41 1.83 12.42
N ASN A 100 30.06 2.50 11.47
CA ASN A 100 31.50 2.76 11.49
C ASN A 100 31.86 4.16 12.03
N GLN A 101 30.89 5.06 12.17
CA GLN A 101 31.07 6.35 12.83
C GLN A 101 30.77 6.24 14.32
N ALA A 102 31.45 7.05 15.13
CA ALA A 102 31.16 7.12 16.56
C ALA A 102 29.91 7.98 16.86
N SER A 103 29.55 8.88 15.94
CA SER A 103 28.35 9.72 16.02
C SER A 103 28.08 10.43 14.69
N GLY A 104 26.85 10.92 14.50
CA GLY A 104 26.52 11.92 13.46
C GLY A 104 25.94 11.36 12.17
N GLU A 105 25.56 10.09 12.16
CA GLU A 105 24.71 9.49 11.13
C GLU A 105 23.25 9.54 11.60
N THR A 106 22.31 9.78 10.70
CA THR A 106 20.88 9.74 11.03
C THR A 106 20.32 8.37 10.69
N ILE A 107 19.67 7.74 11.67
CA ILE A 107 19.04 6.44 11.57
C ILE A 107 17.57 6.63 11.24
N THR A 108 17.12 5.93 10.20
CA THR A 108 15.71 5.73 9.87
C THR A 108 15.33 4.28 10.11
N PHE A 109 14.03 4.00 10.26
CA PHE A 109 13.54 2.65 10.55
C PHE A 109 12.39 2.30 9.62
N GLN A 110 12.27 1.02 9.31
CA GLN A 110 11.13 0.44 8.63
C GLN A 110 10.58 -0.71 9.46
N PHE A 111 9.26 -0.86 9.43
CA PHE A 111 8.52 -1.89 10.13
C PHE A 111 7.79 -2.74 9.10
N TYR A 112 7.90 -4.06 9.22
CA TYR A 112 7.18 -5.01 8.40
C TYR A 112 6.09 -5.69 9.23
N ASP A 113 4.84 -5.57 8.79
CA ASP A 113 3.68 -6.24 9.35
C ASP A 113 3.46 -7.57 8.62
N ALA A 114 3.63 -8.67 9.36
CA ALA A 114 3.47 -10.00 8.80
C ALA A 114 1.99 -10.41 8.59
N GLU A 115 1.04 -9.75 9.27
CA GLU A 115 -0.40 -10.00 9.08
C GLU A 115 -0.90 -9.38 7.78
N THR A 116 -0.42 -8.18 7.45
CA THR A 116 -0.84 -7.44 6.24
C THR A 116 0.16 -7.50 5.08
N ASP A 117 1.30 -8.17 5.24
CA ASP A 117 2.37 -8.27 4.23
C ASP A 117 2.79 -6.90 3.70
N SER A 118 2.94 -5.95 4.63
CA SER A 118 3.13 -4.53 4.30
C SER A 118 4.31 -3.96 5.07
N VAL A 119 5.14 -3.18 4.37
CA VAL A 119 6.24 -2.41 4.96
C VAL A 119 5.76 -0.97 5.18
N TYR A 120 6.05 -0.44 6.36
CA TYR A 120 5.74 0.91 6.78
C TYR A 120 7.03 1.64 7.16
N ASP A 121 7.10 2.92 6.82
CA ASP A 121 8.15 3.79 7.34
C ASP A 121 7.80 4.27 8.76
N VAL A 122 8.85 4.38 9.59
CA VAL A 122 8.74 4.93 10.93
C VAL A 122 9.05 6.42 10.90
N ASP A 123 8.18 7.23 11.50
CA ASP A 123 8.31 8.69 11.49
C ASP A 123 9.48 9.19 12.36
N GLU A 124 9.83 8.46 13.42
CA GLU A 124 10.90 8.82 14.33
C GLU A 124 12.28 8.48 13.76
N THR A 125 13.13 9.50 13.68
CA THR A 125 14.54 9.35 13.32
C THR A 125 15.43 9.70 14.52
N TYR A 126 16.59 9.04 14.63
CA TYR A 126 17.55 9.31 15.70
C TYR A 126 18.96 9.49 15.14
N ASP A 127 19.75 10.35 15.78
CA ASP A 127 21.19 10.41 15.49
C ASP A 127 21.90 9.23 16.15
N PHE A 128 22.64 8.46 15.35
CA PHE A 128 23.50 7.40 15.86
C PHE A 128 24.58 7.97 16.76
N ILE A 129 24.76 7.35 17.93
CA ILE A 129 25.90 7.53 18.82
C ILE A 129 26.36 6.13 19.27
N SER A 130 27.67 5.88 19.25
CA SER A 130 28.23 4.62 19.75
C SER A 130 27.78 4.34 21.19
N ASP A 131 27.39 3.09 21.44
CA ASP A 131 26.89 2.59 22.71
C ASP A 131 25.62 3.28 23.23
N MET A 132 24.86 3.95 22.34
CA MET A 132 23.57 4.51 22.72
C MET A 132 22.58 3.43 23.16
N VAL A 133 21.70 3.79 24.09
CA VAL A 133 20.61 2.95 24.57
C VAL A 133 19.34 3.80 24.56
N LEU A 134 18.44 3.51 23.60
CA LEU A 134 17.15 4.16 23.47
C LEU A 134 16.05 3.19 23.91
N GLY A 135 15.15 3.65 24.78
CA GLY A 135 14.10 2.84 25.36
C GLY A 135 14.58 1.65 26.21
N ASN A 136 13.61 0.94 26.77
CA ASN A 136 13.77 -0.39 27.36
C ASN A 136 12.41 -1.11 27.37
N VAL A 137 12.36 -2.36 27.82
CA VAL A 137 11.12 -3.16 27.77
C VAL A 137 9.97 -2.59 28.63
N VAL A 138 10.27 -1.76 29.64
CA VAL A 138 9.28 -1.12 30.54
C VAL A 138 8.85 0.25 30.00
N THR A 139 9.79 1.01 29.43
CA THR A 139 9.55 2.32 28.81
C THR A 139 10.19 2.32 27.41
N PRO A 140 9.55 1.68 26.42
CA PRO A 140 10.09 1.59 25.07
C PRO A 140 9.94 2.92 24.34
N GLU A 141 10.76 3.12 23.31
CA GLU A 141 10.52 4.19 22.33
C GLU A 141 9.20 3.91 21.59
N GLN A 142 8.44 4.96 21.33
CA GLN A 142 7.18 4.87 20.62
C GLN A 142 7.44 5.23 19.16
N PHE A 143 7.31 4.25 18.28
CA PHE A 143 7.48 4.42 16.84
C PHE A 143 6.11 4.57 16.20
N THR A 144 5.88 5.73 15.60
CA THR A 144 4.67 6.04 14.85
C THR A 144 4.89 5.63 13.41
N LEU A 145 3.95 4.84 12.90
CA LEU A 145 3.99 4.39 11.52
C LEU A 145 3.19 5.34 10.65
N SER A 146 3.81 5.85 9.60
CA SER A 146 3.10 6.49 8.50
C SER A 146 2.86 5.45 7.42
N VAL A 147 1.65 5.49 6.83
CA VAL A 147 1.37 4.74 5.62
C VAL A 147 2.09 5.45 4.49
N SER A 148 3.28 4.97 4.14
CA SER A 148 3.82 5.19 2.81
C SER A 148 2.87 4.46 1.84
N ILE A 149 1.94 5.22 1.29
CA ILE A 149 1.09 4.81 0.17
C ILE A 149 2.03 4.45 -0.99
N GLY A 150 2.44 3.18 -1.05
CA GLY A 150 3.29 2.63 -2.10
C GLY A 150 4.55 3.45 -2.36
N ASP A 151 5.54 3.38 -1.48
CA ASP A 151 6.91 3.67 -1.87
C ASP A 151 7.55 2.37 -2.36
N ASP A 152 7.38 2.10 -3.65
CA ASP A 152 8.02 1.04 -4.43
C ASP A 152 9.52 1.32 -4.70
N GLY A 153 10.19 2.03 -3.78
CA GLY A 153 11.61 2.35 -3.88
C GLY A 153 11.87 3.57 -4.78
N GLY A 154 11.05 4.60 -4.64
CA GLY A 154 11.07 5.83 -5.43
C GLY A 154 11.00 7.11 -4.58
N ASN A 155 11.68 7.16 -3.44
CA ASN A 155 12.00 8.45 -2.81
C ASN A 155 13.10 9.18 -3.58
N ASP A 156 12.73 9.89 -4.65
CA ASP A 156 13.48 11.03 -5.16
C ASP A 156 12.60 12.15 -5.76
N CYS A 157 11.32 12.22 -5.39
CA CYS A 157 10.45 13.32 -5.81
C CYS A 157 10.59 14.59 -4.96
N ALA A 158 11.66 15.36 -5.19
CA ALA A 158 11.92 16.62 -4.49
C ALA A 158 10.80 17.67 -4.60
N SER A 159 9.92 17.57 -5.61
CA SER A 159 8.77 18.47 -5.79
C SER A 159 7.53 18.07 -5.00
N GLY A 160 7.40 16.80 -4.61
CA GLY A 160 6.19 16.23 -4.01
C GLY A 160 4.96 16.20 -4.93
N VAL A 161 5.15 16.40 -6.25
CA VAL A 161 4.08 16.38 -7.25
C VAL A 161 4.19 15.10 -8.06
N TYR A 162 3.15 14.28 -7.99
CA TYR A 162 3.02 13.05 -8.79
C TYR A 162 1.87 13.21 -9.77
N ASP A 163 2.00 12.56 -10.92
CA ASP A 163 0.90 12.43 -11.85
C ASP A 163 -0.02 11.25 -11.49
N CYS A 164 -1.07 11.03 -12.28
CA CYS A 164 -2.04 9.98 -11.97
C CYS A 164 -1.47 8.55 -12.12
N ALA A 165 -0.28 8.38 -12.69
CA ALA A 165 0.39 7.09 -12.86
C ALA A 165 1.38 6.82 -11.71
N GLY A 166 1.51 7.75 -10.77
CA GLY A 166 2.50 7.70 -9.70
C GLY A 166 3.90 8.12 -10.15
N GLU A 167 4.06 8.75 -11.32
CA GLU A 167 5.36 9.24 -11.79
C GLU A 167 5.65 10.64 -11.21
N CYS A 168 6.82 10.82 -10.60
CA CYS A 168 7.26 12.11 -10.06
C CYS A 168 7.45 13.15 -11.16
N ASP A 169 6.92 14.36 -10.95
CA ASP A 169 6.88 15.43 -11.95
C ASP A 169 6.30 14.96 -13.30
N GLY A 170 5.49 13.90 -13.25
CA GLY A 170 4.83 13.32 -14.39
C GLY A 170 3.82 14.30 -14.99
N THR A 171 3.46 14.02 -16.23
CA THR A 171 2.55 14.90 -17.00
C THR A 171 1.28 14.19 -17.42
N VAL A 172 1.12 12.94 -17.03
CA VAL A 172 -0.02 12.13 -17.42
C VAL A 172 -1.24 12.56 -16.59
N VAL A 173 -2.36 12.77 -17.28
CA VAL A 173 -3.63 13.19 -16.66
C VAL A 173 -4.64 12.08 -16.89
N GLU A 174 -5.58 11.94 -15.96
CA GLU A 174 -6.73 11.06 -16.14
C GLU A 174 -7.59 11.54 -17.31
N ASP A 175 -8.06 10.59 -18.11
CA ASP A 175 -9.12 10.84 -19.07
C ASP A 175 -10.48 10.95 -18.38
N CYS A 176 -11.55 11.18 -19.15
CA CYS A 176 -12.88 11.31 -18.56
C CYS A 176 -13.43 10.02 -17.93
N ALA A 177 -12.79 8.87 -18.15
CA ALA A 177 -13.15 7.58 -17.57
C ALA A 177 -12.37 7.32 -16.27
N GLY A 178 -11.52 8.26 -15.83
CA GLY A 178 -10.65 8.11 -14.67
C GLY A 178 -9.44 7.21 -14.96
N ILE A 179 -9.11 6.98 -16.24
CA ILE A 179 -7.95 6.18 -16.62
C ILE A 179 -6.76 7.11 -16.84
N CYS A 180 -5.71 6.92 -16.05
CA CYS A 180 -4.49 7.69 -16.23
C CYS A 180 -3.85 7.44 -17.60
N GLY A 181 -3.63 8.51 -18.37
CA GLY A 181 -3.08 8.43 -19.73
C GLY A 181 -4.04 7.80 -20.74
N GLY A 182 -5.30 7.65 -20.35
CA GLY A 182 -6.34 7.20 -21.26
C GLY A 182 -6.63 8.23 -22.36
N SER A 183 -7.29 7.76 -23.41
CA SER A 183 -7.63 8.58 -24.58
C SER A 183 -9.09 9.00 -24.59
N ALA A 184 -9.85 8.68 -23.55
CA ALA A 184 -11.28 8.88 -23.57
C ALA A 184 -11.63 10.38 -23.51
N VAL A 185 -12.55 10.80 -24.37
CA VAL A 185 -12.98 12.20 -24.47
C VAL A 185 -14.48 12.30 -24.20
N VAL A 186 -14.89 13.36 -23.51
CA VAL A 186 -16.30 13.67 -23.27
C VAL A 186 -16.95 14.12 -24.58
N ASP A 187 -18.05 13.47 -24.96
CA ASP A 187 -18.84 13.85 -26.13
C ASP A 187 -19.76 15.06 -25.85
N GLU A 188 -20.53 15.49 -26.85
CA GLU A 188 -21.47 16.62 -26.73
C GLU A 188 -22.59 16.38 -25.69
N CYS A 189 -22.77 15.13 -25.26
CA CYS A 189 -23.75 14.69 -24.29
C CYS A 189 -23.19 14.56 -22.88
N GLY A 190 -21.92 14.90 -22.67
CA GLY A 190 -21.27 14.76 -21.37
C GLY A 190 -20.88 13.31 -21.05
N VAL A 191 -20.93 12.41 -22.03
CA VAL A 191 -20.60 10.98 -21.86
C VAL A 191 -19.17 10.75 -22.32
N CYS A 192 -18.39 10.10 -21.45
CA CYS A 192 -17.02 9.73 -21.77
C CYS A 192 -16.97 8.62 -22.82
N ASP A 193 -16.18 8.79 -23.89
CA ASP A 193 -16.16 7.91 -25.07
C ASP A 193 -17.55 7.65 -25.67
N GLY A 194 -18.47 8.60 -25.47
CA GLY A 194 -19.79 8.54 -26.04
C GLY A 194 -19.77 8.74 -27.56
N SER A 195 -20.80 8.22 -28.23
CA SER A 195 -20.97 8.36 -29.67
C SER A 195 -21.45 9.75 -30.10
N GLY A 196 -21.63 10.68 -29.16
CA GLY A 196 -22.26 11.97 -29.40
C GLY A 196 -23.77 11.84 -29.65
N ILE A 197 -24.33 12.86 -30.29
CA ILE A 197 -25.73 12.87 -30.73
C ILE A 197 -25.91 11.85 -31.86
N ALA A 198 -26.89 10.96 -31.72
CA ALA A 198 -27.16 9.92 -32.71
C ALA A 198 -27.64 10.51 -34.05
N ASP A 199 -27.31 9.84 -35.15
CA ASP A 199 -27.75 10.25 -36.49
C ASP A 199 -29.29 10.35 -36.56
N GLY A 200 -29.78 11.54 -36.92
CA GLY A 200 -31.20 11.83 -37.04
C GLY A 200 -31.87 12.32 -35.74
N THR A 201 -31.12 12.44 -34.64
CA THR A 201 -31.57 13.12 -33.42
C THR A 201 -30.92 14.50 -33.34
N CYS A 202 -31.51 15.37 -32.52
CA CYS A 202 -31.05 16.76 -32.34
C CYS A 202 -30.55 17.03 -30.92
N ASP A 203 -30.70 16.08 -30.01
CA ASP A 203 -30.18 16.12 -28.65
C ASP A 203 -29.78 14.72 -28.15
N CYS A 204 -29.30 14.70 -26.92
CA CYS A 204 -28.81 13.53 -26.21
C CYS A 204 -29.91 12.61 -25.64
N ASP A 205 -31.15 13.11 -25.58
CA ASP A 205 -32.32 12.33 -25.17
C ASP A 205 -32.92 11.54 -26.34
N GLY A 206 -32.36 11.69 -27.54
CA GLY A 206 -32.79 11.01 -28.75
C GLY A 206 -34.01 11.65 -29.41
N ASN A 207 -34.27 12.93 -29.11
CA ASN A 207 -35.37 13.66 -29.73
C ASN A 207 -35.06 13.96 -31.20
N ILE A 208 -36.11 14.03 -32.02
CA ILE A 208 -36.02 14.38 -33.45
C ILE A 208 -36.56 15.78 -33.67
N ASP A 209 -35.95 16.55 -34.58
CA ASP A 209 -36.48 17.85 -35.00
C ASP A 209 -37.44 17.65 -36.18
N LEU A 210 -38.74 17.87 -35.93
CA LEU A 210 -39.81 17.80 -36.93
C LEU A 210 -40.09 19.17 -37.59
N GLY A 211 -39.19 20.13 -37.45
CA GLY A 211 -39.28 21.49 -38.01
C GLY A 211 -39.78 22.56 -37.03
N CYS A 212 -39.90 22.21 -35.75
CA CYS A 212 -40.34 23.09 -34.68
C CYS A 212 -39.35 23.20 -33.51
N GLY A 213 -38.16 22.65 -33.67
CA GLY A 213 -37.17 22.53 -32.61
C GLY A 213 -37.08 21.11 -32.07
N CYS A 214 -36.03 20.87 -31.30
CA CYS A 214 -35.72 19.53 -30.83
C CYS A 214 -36.73 19.01 -29.81
N GLY A 215 -37.32 17.85 -30.07
CA GLY A 215 -38.32 17.24 -29.19
C GLY A 215 -39.72 17.87 -29.26
N GLU A 216 -39.89 18.87 -30.12
CA GLU A 216 -41.18 19.53 -30.31
C GLU A 216 -42.03 18.82 -31.37
N ALA A 217 -43.35 18.87 -31.17
CA ALA A 217 -44.28 18.39 -32.18
C ALA A 217 -44.12 19.19 -33.48
N GLY A 218 -44.12 18.49 -34.62
CA GLY A 218 -44.05 19.14 -35.92
C GLY A 218 -45.23 20.09 -36.18
N PRO A 219 -45.10 20.99 -37.16
CA PRO A 219 -46.17 21.93 -37.49
C PRO A 219 -47.45 21.20 -37.85
N SER A 220 -48.58 21.62 -37.28
CA SER A 220 -49.88 20.96 -37.47
C SER A 220 -51.01 21.97 -37.67
N GLY A 221 -52.24 21.50 -37.86
CA GLY A 221 -53.41 22.35 -38.12
C GLY A 221 -53.48 22.90 -39.55
N CYS A 222 -54.37 23.87 -39.78
CA CYS A 222 -54.51 24.52 -41.09
C CYS A 222 -53.50 25.64 -41.33
N ASP A 223 -52.79 26.07 -40.28
CA ASP A 223 -51.81 27.15 -40.31
C ASP A 223 -50.35 26.67 -40.41
N ASN A 224 -50.10 25.35 -40.32
CA ASN A 224 -48.77 24.74 -40.33
C ASN A 224 -47.81 25.46 -39.37
N ALA A 225 -48.29 25.78 -38.16
CA ALA A 225 -47.51 26.42 -37.13
C ALA A 225 -47.12 25.43 -36.02
N CYS A 226 -46.02 25.73 -35.34
CA CYS A 226 -45.56 25.00 -34.16
C CYS A 226 -46.46 25.28 -32.96
N GLY A 227 -46.73 24.26 -32.14
CA GLY A 227 -47.57 24.41 -30.93
C GLY A 227 -49.08 24.50 -31.19
N SER A 228 -49.54 24.27 -32.43
CA SER A 228 -50.97 24.20 -32.74
C SER A 228 -51.61 22.99 -32.07
N THR A 229 -52.54 23.23 -31.14
CA THR A 229 -53.45 22.20 -30.62
C THR A 229 -54.66 22.14 -31.55
N ALA A 230 -54.71 21.14 -32.43
CA ALA A 230 -55.87 20.93 -33.29
C ALA A 230 -57.19 20.85 -32.50
#